data_AF-A0A7V7KBT2-F1
#
_entry.id   AF-A0A7V7KBT2-F1
#
_cell.length_a   1.000
_cell.length_b   1.000
_cell.length_c   1.000
_cell.angle_alpha   90.00
_cell.angle_beta   90.00
_cell.angle_gamma   90.00
#
_symmetry.space_group_name_H-M   'P 1'
#
loop_
_entity.id
_entity.type
_entity.pdbx_description
1 polymer ?
#
loop_
_entity_poly.entity_id
_entity_poly.type
_entity_poly.pdbx_seq_one_letter_code
_entity_poly.pdbx_strand_id
1 'polypeptide(L)'
;MNRKSRRRAAARKGTATKPKNYTVHLVESPAGQAQLAKRGLTTRDLGKAIAEFQKAEKVRVGTLIGVNEDGFFGSTDEGWTPDKPGAFDEPLLGIPWVQIFELLGRVPENTTGEFLKSGGNLQ
;
A
#
# COMPACT_ATOMS: atom_id res chain seq x y z
N MET A 1 43.67 1.89 -39.23
CA MET A 1 43.59 0.76 -38.27
C MET A 1 43.15 1.32 -36.92
N ASN A 2 42.11 0.72 -36.31
CA ASN A 2 41.25 1.35 -35.30
C ASN A 2 41.42 0.70 -33.90
N ARG A 3 41.29 1.56 -32.87
CA ARG A 3 41.14 1.42 -31.41
C ARG A 3 40.85 0.02 -30.83
N LYS A 4 41.42 -0.26 -29.65
CA LYS A 4 40.64 -0.74 -28.48
C LYS A 4 41.44 -0.63 -27.16
N SER A 5 41.18 0.47 -26.47
CA SER A 5 41.55 0.69 -25.06
C SER A 5 40.79 -0.28 -24.16
N ARG A 6 41.53 -0.91 -23.25
CA ARG A 6 41.01 -1.76 -22.17
C ARG A 6 40.05 -0.95 -21.28
N ARG A 7 38.74 -1.23 -21.34
CA ARG A 7 37.80 -0.88 -20.29
C ARG A 7 37.50 -2.14 -19.48
N ARG A 8 38.07 -2.22 -18.26
CA ARG A 8 37.58 -3.14 -17.23
C ARG A 8 36.20 -2.63 -16.81
N ALA A 9 35.15 -3.30 -17.25
CA ALA A 9 33.83 -3.14 -16.65
C ALA A 9 33.86 -3.88 -15.30
N ALA A 10 33.82 -3.13 -14.21
CA ALA A 10 33.55 -3.70 -12.89
C ALA A 10 32.15 -4.31 -12.94
N ALA A 11 32.06 -5.64 -12.85
CA ALA A 11 30.82 -6.33 -12.61
C ALA A 11 30.33 -5.91 -11.21
N ARG A 12 29.44 -4.93 -11.15
CA ARG A 12 28.63 -4.69 -9.95
C ARG A 12 27.75 -5.94 -9.81
N LYS A 13 28.19 -6.86 -8.95
CA LYS A 13 27.32 -7.88 -8.35
C LYS A 13 26.24 -7.10 -7.61
N GLY A 14 25.11 -6.85 -8.27
CA GLY A 14 23.88 -6.50 -7.57
C GLY A 14 23.63 -7.65 -6.61
N THR A 15 23.76 -7.40 -5.32
CA THR A 15 23.28 -8.33 -4.30
C THR A 15 21.79 -8.45 -4.55
N ALA A 16 21.35 -9.55 -5.16
CA ALA A 16 19.95 -9.89 -5.24
C ALA A 16 19.45 -9.98 -3.80
N THR A 17 18.77 -8.92 -3.35
CA THR A 17 18.06 -8.91 -2.08
C THR A 17 17.12 -10.10 -2.11
N LYS A 18 17.24 -10.99 -1.12
CA LYS A 18 16.24 -12.05 -0.93
C LYS A 18 14.86 -11.40 -0.97
N PRO A 19 13.89 -11.95 -1.72
CA PRO A 19 12.55 -11.38 -1.74
C PRO A 19 12.09 -11.29 -0.28
N LYS A 20 11.79 -10.07 0.19
CA LYS A 20 11.10 -9.91 1.46
C LYS A 20 9.80 -10.70 1.32
N ASN A 21 9.51 -11.58 2.28
CA ASN A 21 8.22 -12.27 2.29
C ASN A 21 7.13 -11.19 2.34
N TYR A 22 6.38 -11.06 1.25
CA TYR A 22 5.33 -10.07 1.09
C TYR A 22 4.08 -10.60 1.76
N THR A 23 3.92 -10.28 3.04
CA THR A 23 2.86 -10.85 3.88
C THR A 23 1.81 -9.80 4.17
N VAL A 24 0.55 -10.14 3.92
CA VAL A 24 -0.61 -9.38 4.37
C VAL A 24 -1.13 -10.00 5.67
N HIS A 25 -1.33 -9.17 6.68
CA HIS A 25 -1.81 -9.61 7.99
C HIS A 25 -3.28 -9.23 8.17
N LEU A 26 -4.09 -10.15 8.70
CA LEU A 26 -5.46 -9.83 9.12
C LEU A 26 -5.43 -8.62 10.05
N VAL A 27 -6.38 -7.69 9.86
CA VAL A 27 -6.43 -6.44 10.63
C VAL A 27 -6.43 -6.70 12.13
N GLU A 28 -7.21 -7.68 12.59
CA GLU A 28 -7.37 -8.01 14.01
C GLU A 28 -6.21 -8.81 14.61
N SER A 29 -5.30 -9.33 13.77
CA SER A 29 -4.13 -10.06 14.27
C SER A 29 -3.15 -9.12 14.99
N PRO A 30 -2.30 -9.63 15.92
CA PRO A 30 -1.27 -8.81 16.55
C PRO A 30 -0.34 -8.09 15.57
N ALA A 31 0.02 -8.76 14.46
CA ALA A 31 0.84 -8.17 13.41
C ALA A 31 0.10 -7.06 12.65
N GLY A 32 -1.19 -7.27 12.34
CA GLY A 32 -2.03 -6.25 11.69
C GLY A 32 -2.24 -5.02 12.57
N GLN A 33 -2.55 -5.23 13.85
CA GLN A 33 -2.66 -4.16 14.84
C GLN A 33 -1.33 -3.41 15.00
N ALA A 34 -0.20 -4.10 14.99
CA ALA A 34 1.11 -3.46 15.03
C ALA A 34 1.38 -2.60 13.77
N GLN A 35 0.91 -3.00 12.58
CA GLN A 35 1.01 -2.16 11.38
C GLN A 35 0.18 -0.88 11.52
N LEU A 36 -1.04 -0.97 12.04
CA LEU A 36 -1.88 0.20 12.30
C LEU A 36 -1.26 1.13 13.36
N ALA A 37 -0.77 0.57 14.46
CA ALA A 37 -0.14 1.32 15.54
C ALA A 37 1.11 2.08 15.07
N LYS A 38 1.96 1.47 14.22
CA LYS A 38 3.12 2.14 13.60
C LYS A 38 2.73 3.39 12.78
N ARG A 39 1.47 3.46 12.32
CA ARG A 39 0.91 4.57 11.54
C ARG A 39 0.07 5.51 12.40
N GLY A 40 -0.04 5.29 13.70
CA GLY A 40 -0.92 6.07 14.58
C GLY A 40 -2.40 5.89 14.25
N LEU A 41 -2.78 4.76 13.67
CA LEU A 41 -4.15 4.44 13.30
C LEU A 41 -4.73 3.36 14.21
N THR A 42 -6.04 3.42 14.42
CA THR A 42 -6.83 2.36 15.03
C THR A 42 -7.61 1.58 13.97
N THR A 43 -8.13 0.39 14.33
CA THR A 43 -9.09 -0.33 13.46
C THR A 43 -10.29 0.53 13.08
N ARG A 44 -10.75 1.40 14.01
CA ARG A 44 -11.86 2.32 13.75
C ARG A 44 -11.50 3.37 12.71
N ASP A 45 -10.28 3.91 12.76
CA ASP A 45 -9.81 4.85 11.74
C ASP A 45 -9.74 4.17 10.37
N LEU A 46 -9.18 2.96 10.30
CA LEU A 46 -9.15 2.19 9.06
C LEU A 46 -10.56 1.93 8.52
N GLY A 47 -11.50 1.53 9.37
CA GLY A 47 -12.90 1.33 8.98
C GLY A 47 -13.56 2.60 8.42
N LYS A 48 -13.27 3.76 9.03
CA LYS A 48 -13.74 5.05 8.51
C LYS A 48 -13.13 5.37 7.14
N ALA A 49 -11.83 5.17 6.97
CA ALA A 49 -11.15 5.41 5.69
C ALA A 49 -11.71 4.52 4.58
N ILE A 50 -11.95 3.22 4.87
CA ILE A 50 -12.56 2.28 3.91
C ILE A 50 -13.98 2.72 3.54
N ALA A 51 -14.77 3.21 4.50
CA ALA A 51 -16.11 3.73 4.21
C ALA A 51 -16.08 4.96 3.30
N GLU A 52 -15.14 5.88 3.51
CA GLU A 52 -14.97 7.05 2.64
C GLU A 52 -14.44 6.66 1.25
N PHE A 53 -13.49 5.71 1.18
CA PHE A 53 -13.00 5.17 -0.08
C PHE A 53 -14.14 4.58 -0.93
N GLN A 54 -14.99 3.75 -0.32
CA GLN A 54 -16.12 3.13 -1.03
C GLN A 54 -17.09 4.18 -1.61
N LYS A 55 -17.31 5.29 -0.89
CA LYS A 55 -18.14 6.40 -1.39
C LYS A 55 -17.46 7.15 -2.53
N ALA A 56 -16.17 7.47 -2.38
CA ALA A 56 -15.41 8.28 -3.34
C ALA A 56 -15.23 7.54 -4.68
N GLU A 57 -14.81 6.28 -4.61
CA GLU A 57 -14.53 5.45 -5.80
C GLU A 57 -15.79 4.77 -6.35
N LYS A 58 -16.92 4.84 -5.63
CA LYS A 58 -18.16 4.12 -5.95
C LYS A 58 -17.94 2.60 -6.09
N VAL A 59 -17.01 2.07 -5.31
CA VAL A 59 -16.65 0.65 -5.24
C VAL A 59 -17.10 0.09 -3.89
N ARG A 60 -17.51 -1.17 -3.86
CA ARG A 60 -17.77 -1.90 -2.61
C ARG A 60 -16.60 -2.80 -2.25
N VAL A 61 -16.19 -2.79 -0.99
CA VAL A 61 -15.29 -3.80 -0.42
C VAL A 61 -16.16 -4.96 0.07
N GLY A 62 -16.17 -6.08 -0.65
CA GLY A 62 -16.88 -7.30 -0.29
C GLY A 62 -16.15 -8.11 0.78
N THR A 63 -14.82 -8.13 0.75
CA THR A 63 -13.99 -8.85 1.74
C THR A 63 -12.83 -7.98 2.22
N LEU A 64 -12.65 -7.89 3.54
CA LEU A 64 -11.49 -7.30 4.19
C LEU A 64 -10.38 -8.36 4.27
N ILE A 65 -9.28 -8.18 3.53
CA ILE A 65 -8.19 -9.17 3.50
C ILE A 65 -7.16 -8.86 4.59
N GLY A 66 -6.66 -7.62 4.66
CA GLY A 66 -5.68 -7.27 5.68
C GLY A 66 -4.83 -6.05 5.36
N VAL A 67 -3.71 -5.93 6.06
CA VAL A 67 -2.78 -4.80 5.98
C VAL A 67 -1.32 -5.25 5.95
N ASN A 68 -0.45 -4.43 5.35
CA ASN A 68 1.00 -4.62 5.40
C ASN A 68 1.75 -3.26 5.41
N GLU A 69 3.03 -3.25 5.02
CA GLU A 69 3.83 -2.03 4.92
C GLU A 69 3.34 -0.98 3.90
N ASP A 70 2.57 -1.39 2.88
CA ASP A 70 2.13 -0.53 1.79
C ASP A 70 0.72 0.04 2.00
N GLY A 71 -0.17 -0.73 2.61
CA GLY A 71 -1.54 -0.29 2.81
C GLY A 71 -2.50 -1.35 3.30
N PHE A 72 -3.78 -1.07 3.08
CA PHE A 72 -4.88 -2.00 3.24
C PHE A 72 -5.16 -2.74 1.92
N PHE A 73 -5.57 -4.00 2.03
CA PHE A 73 -5.99 -4.85 0.93
C PHE A 73 -7.37 -5.43 1.20
N GLY A 74 -8.20 -5.44 0.16
CA GLY A 74 -9.51 -6.05 0.16
C GLY A 74 -9.86 -6.64 -1.19
N SER A 75 -11.06 -7.20 -1.29
CA SER A 75 -11.64 -7.66 -2.55
C SER A 75 -13.04 -7.09 -2.70
N THR A 76 -13.47 -6.87 -3.94
CA THR A 76 -14.87 -6.58 -4.27
C THR A 76 -15.76 -7.81 -4.13
N ASP A 77 -15.20 -9.01 -4.24
CA ASP A 77 -15.91 -10.29 -4.06
C ASP A 77 -16.19 -10.53 -2.57
N GLU A 78 -17.40 -10.98 -2.26
CA GLU A 78 -17.80 -11.36 -0.91
C GLU A 78 -17.34 -12.79 -0.61
N GLY A 79 -16.73 -12.98 0.57
CA GLY A 79 -16.18 -14.28 0.95
C GLY A 79 -14.97 -14.70 0.12
N TRP A 80 -14.22 -13.71 -0.40
CA TRP A 80 -12.97 -13.96 -1.10
C TRP A 80 -11.98 -14.70 -0.20
N THR A 81 -11.34 -15.74 -0.72
CA THR A 81 -10.24 -16.47 -0.07
C THR A 81 -9.17 -16.82 -1.10
N PRO A 82 -7.89 -16.92 -0.70
CA PRO A 82 -6.81 -17.23 -1.63
C PRO A 82 -6.92 -18.63 -2.26
N ASP A 83 -7.65 -19.54 -1.61
CA ASP A 83 -7.81 -20.94 -2.05
C ASP A 83 -8.98 -21.12 -3.04
N LYS A 84 -9.80 -20.09 -3.26
CA LYS A 84 -10.93 -20.14 -4.19
C LYS A 84 -10.41 -20.18 -5.65
N PRO A 85 -10.97 -21.04 -6.52
CA PRO A 85 -10.64 -20.99 -7.95
C PRO A 85 -10.91 -19.60 -8.53
N GLY A 86 -9.94 -19.05 -9.26
CA GLY A 86 -10.06 -17.71 -9.85
C GLY A 86 -9.92 -16.55 -8.85
N ALA A 87 -9.46 -16.80 -7.61
CA ALA A 87 -9.31 -15.76 -6.58
C ALA A 87 -8.47 -14.55 -7.03
N PHE A 88 -7.58 -14.71 -8.01
CA PHE A 88 -6.71 -13.66 -8.51
C PHE A 88 -6.99 -13.27 -9.96
N ASP A 89 -8.13 -13.69 -10.52
CA ASP A 89 -8.54 -13.31 -11.88
C ASP A 89 -8.91 -11.81 -11.93
N GLU A 90 -9.52 -11.31 -10.86
CA GLU A 90 -9.77 -9.89 -10.63
C GLU A 90 -8.71 -9.28 -9.70
N PRO A 91 -8.24 -8.04 -9.96
CA PRO A 91 -7.31 -7.37 -9.07
C PRO A 91 -7.90 -7.14 -7.67
N LEU A 92 -7.08 -7.36 -6.64
CA LEU A 92 -7.44 -6.97 -5.28
C LEU A 92 -7.47 -5.45 -5.15
N LEU A 93 -8.37 -4.95 -4.31
CA LEU A 93 -8.40 -3.55 -3.93
C LEU A 93 -7.20 -3.25 -3.03
N GLY A 94 -6.40 -2.26 -3.40
CA GLY A 94 -5.32 -1.73 -2.58
C GLY A 94 -5.59 -0.27 -2.23
N ILE A 95 -5.60 0.05 -0.94
CA ILE A 95 -5.66 1.45 -0.47
C ILE A 95 -4.32 1.77 0.20
N PRO A 96 -3.44 2.53 -0.45
CA PRO A 96 -2.16 2.93 0.12
C PRO A 96 -2.34 3.74 1.40
N TRP A 97 -1.37 3.65 2.32
CA TRP A 97 -1.44 4.42 3.58
C TRP A 97 -1.63 5.93 3.37
N VAL A 98 -1.00 6.51 2.35
CA VAL A 98 -1.17 7.94 2.01
C VAL A 98 -2.63 8.28 1.71
N GLN A 99 -3.31 7.44 0.92
CA GLN A 99 -4.72 7.64 0.58
C GLN A 99 -5.61 7.43 1.81
N ILE A 100 -5.29 6.46 2.68
CA ILE A 100 -6.00 6.26 3.96
C ILE A 100 -5.92 7.54 4.82
N PHE A 101 -4.75 8.16 4.91
CA PHE A 101 -4.59 9.41 5.65
C PHE A 101 -5.36 10.57 5.02
N GLU A 102 -5.35 10.71 3.70
CA GLU A 102 -6.13 11.71 2.97
C GLU A 102 -7.63 11.55 3.21
N LEU A 103 -8.15 10.32 3.13
CA LEU A 103 -9.56 10.00 3.41
C LEU A 103 -9.96 10.30 4.86
N LEU A 104 -9.00 10.24 5.78
CA LEU A 104 -9.20 10.62 7.18
C LEU A 104 -9.04 12.13 7.44
N GLY A 105 -8.62 12.91 6.43
CA GLY A 105 -8.26 14.32 6.59
C GLY A 105 -6.99 14.53 7.42
N ARG A 106 -6.17 13.49 7.58
CA ARG A 106 -4.92 13.46 8.37
C ARG A 106 -3.70 13.41 7.46
N VAL A 107 -3.66 14.32 6.50
CA VAL A 107 -2.60 14.43 5.51
C VAL A 107 -1.24 14.55 6.26
N PRO A 108 -0.29 13.62 6.07
CA PRO A 108 1.02 13.73 6.72
C PRO A 108 1.74 15.00 6.23
N GLU A 109 2.56 15.59 7.10
CA GLU A 109 3.40 16.73 6.73
C GLU A 109 4.23 16.40 5.47
N ASN A 110 4.29 17.34 4.53
CA ASN A 110 4.99 17.29 3.24
C ASN A 110 4.42 16.31 2.18
N THR A 111 3.14 15.96 2.25
CA THR A 111 2.50 15.17 1.17
C THR A 111 1.89 16.05 0.08
N THR A 112 1.56 15.44 -1.07
CA THR A 112 0.98 16.14 -2.23
C THR A 112 -0.26 16.96 -1.87
N GLY A 113 -1.06 16.53 -0.89
CA GLY A 113 -2.18 17.31 -0.38
C GLY A 113 -1.78 18.62 0.30
N GLU A 114 -0.66 18.66 1.03
CA GLU A 114 -0.10 19.89 1.56
C GLU A 114 0.54 20.74 0.47
N PHE A 115 1.26 20.12 -0.48
CA PHE A 115 1.79 20.83 -1.66
C PHE A 115 0.69 21.55 -2.45
N LEU A 116 -0.43 20.87 -2.72
CA LEU A 116 -1.56 21.48 -3.43
C LEU A 116 -2.24 22.59 -2.60
N LYS A 117 -2.35 22.40 -1.28
CA LYS A 117 -2.88 23.43 -0.36
C LYS A 117 -1.94 24.62 -0.20
N SER A 118 -0.63 24.42 -0.29
CA SER A 118 0.38 25.48 -0.21
C SER A 118 0.63 26.18 -1.55
N GLY A 119 -0.12 25.83 -2.60
CA GLY A 119 0.07 26.38 -3.94
C GLY A 119 1.40 25.96 -4.59
N GLY A 120 1.97 24.83 -4.16
CA GLY A 120 3.20 24.28 -4.69
C GLY A 120 4.47 24.74 -3.98
N ASN A 121 4.37 25.40 -2.82
CA ASN A 121 5.52 25.80 -2.00
C ASN A 121 5.56 24.97 -0.72
N LEU A 122 6.39 23.93 -0.70
CA LEU A 122 6.89 23.34 0.54
C LEU A 122 8.33 23.84 0.69
N GLN A 123 8.61 24.58 1.76
CA GLN A 123 9.94 25.10 2.12
C GLN A 123 10.62 24.18 3.12
#